data_AF-A0A6V8P1N6-F1
#
_entry.id   AF-A0A6V8P1N6-F1
#
_cell.length_a   1.000
_cell.length_b   1.000
_cell.length_c   1.000
_cell.angle_alpha   90.00
_cell.angle_beta   90.00
_cell.angle_gamma   90.00
#
_symmetry.space_group_name_H-M   'P 1'
#
loop_
_entity.id
_entity.type
_entity.pdbx_description
1 polymer ?
#
loop_
_entity_poly.entity_id
_entity_poly.type
_entity_poly.pdbx_seq_one_letter_code
_entity_poly.pdbx_strand_id
1 'polypeptide(L)'
;IFDYLKNRELFNSLNYTIVELNPSMKTSQQNLLTDFSDKIRWASSIRELNNIKGCILSNELLDAFPVHIIEMNDEIKEIFVSTDNEKLTEIKGAPSTSVIIDYINEFSIELEKGHRTEINTGQR
;
A
#
# COMPACT_ATOMS: atom_id res chain seq x y z
N ILE A 1 -4.28 -14.61 -15.84
CA ILE A 1 -3.39 -15.60 -15.17
C ILE A 1 -3.99 -17.00 -15.23
N PHE A 2 -5.16 -17.24 -14.62
CA PHE A 2 -5.77 -18.57 -14.53
C PHE A 2 -6.03 -19.22 -15.90
N ASP A 3 -6.59 -18.49 -16.86
CA ASP A 3 -6.79 -19.00 -18.22
C ASP A 3 -5.52 -19.42 -18.94
N TYR A 4 -4.40 -18.77 -18.66
CA TYR A 4 -3.11 -19.13 -19.22
C TYR A 4 -2.52 -20.38 -18.54
N LEU A 5 -2.81 -20.56 -17.25
CA LEU A 5 -2.29 -21.66 -16.45
C LEU A 5 -3.13 -22.94 -16.59
N LYS A 6 -4.42 -22.88 -16.91
CA LYS A 6 -5.33 -24.05 -16.88
C LYS A 6 -4.88 -25.28 -17.68
N ASN A 7 -4.04 -25.08 -18.69
CA ASN A 7 -3.48 -26.17 -19.52
C ASN A 7 -2.04 -26.57 -19.12
N ARG A 8 -1.58 -26.19 -17.92
CA ARG A 8 -0.21 -26.44 -17.42
C ARG A 8 -0.25 -27.19 -16.10
N GLU A 9 0.77 -28.01 -15.84
CA GLU A 9 0.84 -28.84 -14.62
C GLU A 9 0.74 -28.02 -13.33
N LEU A 10 1.33 -26.81 -13.31
CA LEU A 10 1.30 -25.91 -12.16
C LEU A 10 -0.12 -25.63 -11.65
N PHE A 11 -1.11 -25.58 -12.54
CA PHE A 11 -2.49 -25.28 -12.19
C PHE A 11 -3.10 -26.30 -11.23
N ASN A 12 -2.68 -27.57 -11.33
CA ASN A 12 -3.18 -28.62 -10.46
C ASN A 12 -2.78 -28.39 -9.00
N SER A 13 -1.57 -27.88 -8.76
CA SER A 13 -1.03 -27.58 -7.43
C SER A 13 -1.27 -26.14 -6.95
N LEU A 14 -1.83 -25.28 -7.80
CA LEU A 14 -1.99 -23.86 -7.49
C LEU A 14 -3.06 -23.65 -6.41
N ASN A 15 -2.68 -22.94 -5.35
CA ASN A 15 -3.61 -22.34 -4.39
C ASN A 15 -3.38 -20.83 -4.44
N TYR A 16 -4.42 -20.07 -4.75
CA TYR A 16 -4.34 -18.62 -4.90
C TYR A 16 -5.16 -17.93 -3.82
N THR A 17 -4.55 -16.99 -3.11
CA THR A 17 -5.25 -16.20 -2.09
C THR A 17 -5.24 -14.74 -2.48
N ILE A 18 -6.43 -14.14 -2.58
CA ILE A 18 -6.62 -12.71 -2.80
C ILE A 18 -6.83 -12.06 -1.43
N VAL A 19 -6.01 -11.07 -1.10
CA VAL A 19 -6.21 -10.25 0.10
C VAL A 19 -7.05 -9.05 -0.30
N GLU A 20 -8.29 -8.98 0.19
CA GLU A 20 -9.26 -7.94 -0.18
C GLU A 20 -10.10 -7.56 1.05
N LEU A 21 -10.04 -6.29 1.42
CA LEU A 21 -10.77 -5.74 2.56
C LEU A 21 -12.18 -5.28 2.18
N ASN A 22 -12.37 -4.79 0.94
CA ASN A 22 -13.63 -4.23 0.48
C ASN A 22 -14.63 -5.34 0.13
N PRO A 23 -15.77 -5.46 0.85
CA PRO A 23 -16.73 -6.55 0.63
C PRO A 23 -17.38 -6.52 -0.76
N SER A 24 -17.57 -5.34 -1.34
CA SER A 24 -18.14 -5.19 -2.68
C SER A 24 -17.17 -5.69 -3.74
N MET A 25 -15.89 -5.29 -3.65
CA MET A 25 -14.84 -5.78 -4.56
C MET A 25 -14.64 -7.28 -4.44
N LYS A 26 -14.63 -7.82 -3.22
CA LYS A 26 -14.58 -9.25 -2.98
C LYS A 26 -15.72 -9.99 -3.70
N THR A 27 -16.94 -9.50 -3.59
CA THR A 27 -18.12 -10.09 -4.26
C THR A 27 -17.97 -10.06 -5.78
N SER A 28 -17.55 -8.91 -6.34
CA SER A 28 -17.31 -8.77 -7.78
C SER A 28 -16.23 -9.74 -8.29
N GLN A 29 -15.13 -9.88 -7.55
CA GLN A 29 -14.04 -10.82 -7.88
C GLN A 29 -14.51 -12.28 -7.80
N GLN A 30 -15.29 -12.63 -6.78
CA GLN A 30 -15.86 -13.98 -6.63
C GLN A 30 -16.75 -14.35 -7.81
N ASN A 31 -17.64 -13.43 -8.23
CA ASN A 31 -18.49 -13.65 -9.40
C ASN A 31 -17.67 -13.81 -10.69
N LEU A 32 -16.66 -12.96 -10.89
CA LEU A 32 -15.78 -13.02 -12.07
C LEU A 32 -14.96 -14.32 -12.14
N LEU A 33 -14.58 -14.88 -11.00
CA LEU A 33 -13.66 -16.02 -10.89
C LEU A 33 -14.37 -17.33 -10.54
N THR A 34 -15.69 -17.39 -10.75
CA THR A 34 -16.54 -18.54 -10.37
C THR A 34 -16.00 -19.88 -10.91
N ASP A 35 -15.50 -19.89 -12.15
CA ASP A 35 -14.95 -21.07 -12.83
C ASP A 35 -13.70 -21.65 -12.16
N PHE A 36 -13.07 -20.91 -11.24
CA PHE A 36 -11.85 -21.28 -10.53
C PHE A 36 -12.03 -21.30 -9.01
N SER A 37 -13.28 -21.36 -8.55
CA SER A 37 -13.64 -21.27 -7.13
C SER A 37 -12.99 -22.33 -6.23
N ASP A 38 -12.59 -23.49 -6.78
CA ASP A 38 -11.85 -24.54 -6.07
C ASP A 38 -10.37 -24.19 -5.84
N LYS A 39 -9.82 -23.24 -6.60
CA LYS A 39 -8.41 -22.82 -6.53
C LYS A 39 -8.18 -21.53 -5.75
N ILE A 40 -9.23 -20.74 -5.51
CA ILE A 40 -9.12 -19.36 -5.03
C ILE A 40 -9.75 -19.21 -3.64
N ARG A 41 -9.03 -18.51 -2.77
CA ARG A 41 -9.50 -18.09 -1.44
C ARG A 41 -9.37 -16.58 -1.29
N TRP A 42 -10.16 -16.02 -0.40
CA TRP A 42 -10.09 -14.61 -0.02
C TRP A 42 -9.77 -14.49 1.46
N ALA A 43 -8.80 -13.64 1.78
CA ALA A 43 -8.44 -13.23 3.13
C ALA A 43 -8.72 -11.74 3.30
N SER A 44 -9.05 -11.28 4.51
CA SER A 44 -9.25 -9.85 4.77
C SER A 44 -7.96 -9.11 5.14
N SER A 45 -6.91 -9.87 5.48
CA SER A 45 -5.59 -9.35 5.79
C SER A 45 -4.48 -10.31 5.39
N ILE A 46 -3.31 -9.76 5.06
CA ILE A 46 -2.08 -10.54 4.88
C ILE A 46 -1.68 -11.30 6.15
N ARG A 47 -2.13 -10.83 7.33
CA ARG A 47 -1.89 -11.48 8.64
C ARG A 47 -2.61 -12.83 8.80
N GLU A 48 -3.62 -13.10 7.97
CA GLU A 48 -4.28 -14.41 7.94
C GLU A 48 -3.46 -15.45 7.16
N LEU A 49 -2.47 -15.00 6.38
CA LEU A 49 -1.63 -15.88 5.59
C LEU A 49 -0.50 -16.43 6.47
N ASN A 50 -0.36 -17.76 6.50
CA ASN A 50 0.69 -18.44 7.26
C ASN A 50 1.57 -19.26 6.33
N ASN A 51 2.89 -19.26 6.58
CA ASN A 51 3.89 -20.10 5.91
C ASN A 51 3.75 -20.15 4.36
N ILE A 52 3.72 -18.98 3.72
CA ILE A 52 3.64 -18.89 2.26
C ILE A 52 4.87 -19.55 1.63
N LYS A 53 4.67 -20.64 0.89
CA LYS A 53 5.66 -21.25 0.00
C LYS A 53 5.19 -21.04 -1.44
N GLY A 54 5.64 -19.95 -2.06
CA GLY A 54 5.19 -19.55 -3.38
C GLY A 54 5.56 -18.11 -3.70
N CYS A 55 4.74 -17.45 -4.50
CA CYS A 55 4.95 -16.07 -4.94
C CYS A 55 3.89 -15.14 -4.35
N ILE A 56 4.30 -13.91 -4.02
CA ILE A 56 3.39 -12.81 -3.72
C ILE A 56 3.31 -11.94 -4.96
N LEU A 57 2.09 -11.68 -5.44
CA LEU A 57 1.84 -10.75 -6.54
C LEU A 57 1.21 -9.50 -5.94
N SER A 58 1.83 -8.36 -6.19
CA SER A 58 1.34 -7.07 -5.75
C SER A 58 1.56 -6.08 -6.88
N ASN A 59 0.49 -5.42 -7.31
CA ASN A 59 0.53 -4.38 -8.32
C ASN A 59 -0.03 -3.11 -7.69
N GLU A 60 0.71 -1.99 -7.78
CA GLU A 60 0.30 -0.65 -7.33
C GLU A 60 -0.04 -0.53 -5.83
N LEU A 61 0.18 -1.58 -5.02
CA LEU A 61 -0.19 -1.56 -3.61
C LEU A 61 0.62 -0.53 -2.83
N LEU A 62 1.92 -0.43 -3.11
CA LEU A 62 2.81 0.51 -2.42
C LEU A 62 2.49 1.96 -2.79
N ASP A 63 2.12 2.21 -4.04
CA ASP A 63 1.73 3.52 -4.56
C ASP A 63 0.36 3.98 -4.01
N ALA A 64 -0.47 3.03 -3.58
CA ALA A 64 -1.76 3.31 -2.95
C ALA A 64 -1.66 3.58 -1.44
N PHE A 65 -0.49 3.42 -0.81
CA PHE A 65 -0.33 3.71 0.60
C PHE A 65 -0.29 5.21 0.88
N PRO A 66 -0.84 5.68 2.01
CA PRO A 66 -0.70 7.05 2.44
C PRO A 66 0.77 7.44 2.55
N VAL A 67 1.08 8.66 2.12
CA VAL A 67 2.41 9.26 2.24
C VAL A 67 2.34 10.50 3.11
N HIS A 68 3.45 10.79 3.78
CA HIS A 68 3.67 12.06 4.46
C HIS A 68 4.42 12.98 3.51
N ILE A 69 3.84 14.15 3.20
CA ILE A 69 4.54 15.17 2.43
C ILE A 69 5.35 16.01 3.39
N ILE A 70 6.66 16.14 3.13
CA ILE A 70 7.55 16.95 3.94
C ILE A 70 8.24 18.02 3.10
N GLU A 71 8.63 19.10 3.76
CA GLU A 71 9.45 20.16 3.19
C GLU A 71 10.52 20.59 4.18
N MET A 72 11.76 20.65 3.73
CA MET A 72 12.87 21.15 4.53
C MET A 72 12.90 22.68 4.46
N ASN A 73 12.68 23.36 5.58
CA ASN A 73 12.89 24.79 5.72
C ASN A 73 14.18 25.03 6.53
N ASP A 74 14.11 25.82 7.60
CA ASP A 74 15.17 25.84 8.63
C ASP A 74 15.17 24.53 9.44
N GLU A 75 14.02 23.86 9.49
CA GLU A 75 13.81 22.51 10.02
C GLU A 75 12.79 21.77 9.15
N ILE A 76 12.71 20.45 9.32
CA ILE A 76 11.72 19.62 8.60
C ILE A 76 10.31 20.00 9.05
N LYS A 77 9.45 20.30 8.08
CA LYS A 77 8.02 20.50 8.29
C LYS A 77 7.23 19.45 7.52
N GLU A 78 6.16 18.97 8.14
CA GLU A 78 5.16 18.15 7.44
C GLU A 78 4.07 19.07 6.87
N ILE A 79 3.60 18.72 5.68
CA ILE A 79 2.54 19.43 4.98
C ILE A 79 1.22 18.74 5.29
N PHE A 80 0.32 19.46 5.95
CA PHE A 80 -1.02 19.02 6.27
C PHE A 80 -2.04 19.72 5.36
N VAL A 81 -3.23 19.13 5.27
CA VAL A 81 -4.37 19.74 4.59
C VAL A 81 -5.28 20.40 5.62
N SER A 82 -5.66 21.65 5.35
CA SER A 82 -6.63 22.44 6.11
C SER A 82 -7.70 23.01 5.18
N THR A 83 -8.64 23.76 5.75
CA THR A 83 -9.73 24.40 5.01
C THR A 83 -9.73 25.91 5.27
N ASP A 84 -9.72 26.71 4.22
CA ASP A 84 -9.97 28.14 4.25
C ASP A 84 -11.15 28.46 3.34
N ASN A 85 -12.26 28.97 3.91
CA ASN A 85 -13.50 29.27 3.18
C ASN A 85 -13.94 28.12 2.25
N GLU A 86 -14.03 26.90 2.80
CA GLU A 86 -14.39 25.66 2.09
C GLU A 86 -13.40 25.20 0.99
N LYS A 87 -12.26 25.88 0.84
CA LYS A 87 -11.19 25.46 -0.07
C LYS A 87 -10.11 24.73 0.70
N LEU A 88 -9.71 23.58 0.18
CA LEU A 88 -8.54 22.85 0.70
C LEU A 88 -7.28 23.71 0.49
N THR A 89 -6.50 23.83 1.55
CA THR A 89 -5.22 24.55 1.56
C THR A 89 -4.17 23.76 2.30
N GLU A 90 -2.91 23.95 1.95
CA GLU A 90 -1.78 23.32 2.63
C GLU A 90 -1.32 24.19 3.81
N ILE A 91 -1.07 23.55 4.95
CA ILE A 91 -0.45 24.19 6.12
C ILE A 91 0.80 23.42 6.54
N LYS A 92 1.79 24.13 7.06
CA LYS A 92 3.06 23.54 7.51
C LYS A 92 3.01 23.36 9.02
N GLY A 93 3.33 22.16 9.49
CA GLY A 93 3.42 21.86 10.92
C GLY A 93 4.69 21.09 11.27
N ALA A 94 4.91 20.87 12.56
CA ALA A 94 5.91 19.91 13.00
C ALA A 94 5.51 18.49 12.52
N PRO A 95 6.48 17.58 12.29
CA PRO A 95 6.18 16.19 11.98
C PRO A 95 5.20 15.59 12.99
N SER A 96 4.14 14.97 12.48
CA SER A 96 3.06 14.35 13.26
C SER A 96 3.49 13.07 13.98
N THR A 97 4.60 12.47 13.53
CA THR A 97 5.15 11.23 14.06
C THR A 97 6.68 11.25 13.99
N SER A 98 7.35 10.64 14.98
CA SER A 98 8.80 10.47 14.97
C SER A 98 9.29 9.56 13.85
N VAL A 99 8.41 8.69 13.32
CA VAL A 99 8.73 7.73 12.26
C VAL A 99 9.24 8.43 10.99
N ILE A 100 8.78 9.65 10.72
CA ILE A 100 9.27 10.47 9.60
C ILE A 100 10.77 10.77 9.77
N ILE A 101 11.17 11.20 10.97
CA ILE A 101 12.56 11.52 11.28
C ILE A 101 13.41 10.26 11.31
N ASP A 102 12.89 9.17 11.90
CA ASP A 102 13.57 7.87 11.91
C ASP A 102 13.83 7.36 10.49
N TYR A 103 12.87 7.50 9.57
CA TYR A 103 13.02 7.13 8.16
C TYR A 103 14.12 7.94 7.47
N ILE A 104 14.12 9.26 7.64
CA ILE A 104 15.15 10.15 7.06
C ILE A 104 16.54 9.75 7.55
N ASN A 105 16.68 9.46 8.85
CA ASN A 105 17.94 9.04 9.46
C ASN A 105 18.35 7.64 8.99
N GLU A 106 17.42 6.68 8.94
CA GLU A 106 17.64 5.29 8.50
C GLU A 106 18.27 5.25 7.09
N PHE A 107 17.80 6.12 6.19
CA PHE A 107 18.29 6.20 4.81
C PHE A 107 19.30 7.31 4.57
N SER A 108 19.73 8.04 5.62
CA SER A 108 20.66 9.17 5.52
C SER A 108 20.28 10.18 4.43
N ILE A 109 18.99 10.54 4.39
CA ILE A 109 18.45 11.45 3.37
C ILE A 109 18.89 12.88 3.70
N GLU A 110 19.65 13.48 2.79
CA GLU A 110 20.03 14.89 2.88
C GLU A 110 19.00 15.75 2.15
N LEU A 111 18.39 16.68 2.88
CA LEU A 111 17.41 17.63 2.33
C LEU A 111 17.97 19.04 2.42
N GLU A 112 18.04 19.72 1.28
CA GLU A 112 18.37 21.13 1.22
C GLU A 112 17.14 22.00 1.55
N LYS A 113 17.37 23.22 2.04
CA LYS A 113 16.30 24.18 2.27
C LYS A 113 15.50 24.43 0.99
N GLY A 114 14.18 24.30 1.07
CA GLY A 114 13.25 24.37 -0.05
C GLY A 114 12.95 23.02 -0.71
N HIS A 115 13.65 21.94 -0.36
CA HIS A 115 13.35 20.61 -0.89
C HIS A 115 12.04 20.08 -0.29
N ARG A 116 11.11 19.70 -1.18
CA ARG A 116 9.84 19.03 -0.86
C ARG A 116 9.84 17.61 -1.39
N THR A 117 9.45 16.65 -0.57
CA THR A 117 9.40 15.22 -0.96
C THR A 117 8.31 14.46 -0.21
N GLU A 118 8.06 13.23 -0.64
CA GLU A 118 7.12 12.30 -0.03
C GLU A 118 7.86 11.21 0.74
N ILE A 119 7.34 10.85 1.91
CA ILE A 119 7.84 9.74 2.71
C ILE A 119 6.70 8.75 2.91
N ASN A 120 6.89 7.55 2.39
CA ASN A 120 6.05 6.40 2.68
C ASN A 120 6.63 5.65 3.89
N THR A 121 6.02 5.82 5.06
CA THR A 121 6.43 5.13 6.29
C THR A 121 5.93 3.68 6.34
N GLY A 122 5.18 3.24 5.33
CA GLY A 122 4.44 1.98 5.32
C GLY A 122 3.38 1.93 6.43
N GLN A 123 2.75 0.76 6.59
CA GLN A 123 1.96 0.44 7.78
C GLN A 123 2.86 -0.11 8.90
N ARG A 124 3.90 0.63 9.28
CA ARG A 124 4.70 0.33 10.49
C ARG A 124 3.88 0.56 11.74
#